data_AF-A0A380GZF6-F1
#
_entry.id   AF-A0A380GZF6-F1
#
_cell.length_a   1.000
_cell.length_b   1.000
_cell.length_c   1.000
_cell.angle_alpha   90.00
_cell.angle_beta   90.00
_cell.angle_gamma   90.00
#
_symmetry.space_group_name_H-M   'P 1'
#
loop_
_entity.id
_entity.type
_entity.pdbx_description
1 polymer ?
#
loop_
_entity_poly.entity_id
_entity_poly.type
_entity_poly.pdbx_seq_one_letter_code
_entity_poly.pdbx_strand_id
1 'polypeptide(L)'
;MLVGEKKLKVNQVVMLRPTQSSIIFIQQLGRELRKSENKDFLTVIDFIGNYKTNYMIPIALSGDASQNKDKYRKFLTDNTVLNGVSTINFEEVAKKKIYDSLDAVKLNQPKLIREAYNQLLERLVRIPLLMDFIEQNLIDPSVIFSKYKNYYEFLVKNKFVNNELTVNEFKNLTFLSRQITPGLKKVDIDVLKEVIKQDIYYDKLIEKMLSINEDITEKDVKTSLKILDFTFFKKLLVIHMV
;
A
#
# COMPACT_ATOMS: atom_id res chain seq x y z
N MET A 1 51.66 -3.95 -6.44
CA MET A 1 50.84 -4.11 -5.22
C MET A 1 49.45 -4.59 -5.66
N LEU A 2 49.16 -5.88 -5.44
CA LEU A 2 47.88 -6.52 -5.74
C LEU A 2 46.84 -6.10 -4.70
N VAL A 3 45.70 -5.54 -5.12
CA VAL A 3 44.31 -5.86 -4.71
C VAL A 3 43.42 -5.19 -5.79
N GLY A 4 42.58 -5.83 -6.60
CA GLY A 4 41.87 -7.08 -6.39
C GLY A 4 40.38 -6.88 -6.07
N GLU A 5 39.63 -6.02 -6.78
CA GLU A 5 38.16 -6.05 -6.71
C GLU A 5 37.51 -6.10 -8.10
N LYS A 6 37.62 -7.28 -8.74
CA LYS A 6 36.75 -7.67 -9.85
C LYS A 6 35.69 -8.63 -9.30
N LYS A 7 34.54 -8.11 -8.85
CA LYS A 7 33.35 -8.90 -8.48
C LYS A 7 32.10 -8.01 -8.68
N LEU A 8 31.02 -8.43 -9.33
CA LEU A 8 30.43 -9.76 -9.40
C LEU A 8 30.06 -10.19 -10.83
N LYS A 9 30.64 -11.30 -11.30
CA LYS A 9 30.05 -12.14 -12.36
C LYS A 9 29.14 -13.18 -11.70
N VAL A 10 27.97 -12.74 -11.25
CA VAL A 10 26.89 -13.66 -10.81
C VAL A 10 25.84 -13.67 -11.90
N ASN A 11 25.80 -14.75 -12.66
CA ASN A 11 24.82 -14.97 -13.73
C ASN A 11 23.61 -15.79 -13.25
N GLN A 12 23.75 -16.43 -12.08
CA GLN A 12 22.70 -17.24 -11.48
C GLN A 12 22.62 -17.03 -9.97
N VAL A 13 21.41 -16.87 -9.44
CA VAL A 13 21.10 -16.84 -8.02
C VAL A 13 20.17 -18.00 -7.71
N VAL A 14 20.50 -18.78 -6.70
CA VAL A 14 19.66 -19.89 -6.23
C VAL A 14 19.18 -19.58 -4.81
N MET A 15 17.87 -19.59 -4.61
CA MET A 15 17.22 -19.35 -3.32
C MET A 15 16.66 -20.67 -2.79
N LEU A 16 17.19 -21.13 -1.65
CA LEU A 16 16.83 -22.41 -1.01
C LEU A 16 16.07 -22.22 0.31
N ARG A 17 15.88 -20.97 0.72
CA ARG A 17 15.33 -20.61 2.03
C ARG A 17 13.92 -20.05 1.88
N PRO A 18 13.04 -20.24 2.87
CA PRO A 18 11.72 -19.64 2.83
C PRO A 18 11.79 -18.11 2.76
N THR A 19 10.93 -17.52 1.95
CA THR A 19 10.72 -16.06 1.92
C THR A 19 9.97 -15.64 3.17
N GLN A 20 10.64 -14.92 4.08
CA GLN A 20 10.08 -14.45 5.35
C GLN A 20 9.60 -12.99 5.31
N SER A 21 10.04 -12.23 4.30
CA SER A 21 9.63 -10.84 4.08
C SER A 21 9.74 -10.51 2.60
N SER A 22 8.73 -9.84 2.05
CA SER A 22 8.75 -9.32 0.67
C SER A 22 9.83 -8.26 0.48
N ILE A 23 10.08 -7.41 1.48
CA ILE A 23 11.15 -6.41 1.45
C ILE A 23 12.51 -7.09 1.33
N ILE A 24 12.80 -8.05 2.23
CA ILE A 24 14.10 -8.74 2.24
C ILE A 24 14.29 -9.50 0.93
N PHE A 25 13.24 -10.14 0.42
CA PHE A 25 13.26 -10.84 -0.86
C PHE A 25 13.66 -9.91 -2.02
N ILE A 26 12.99 -8.76 -2.18
CA ILE A 26 13.33 -7.78 -3.23
C ILE A 26 14.72 -7.19 -3.03
N GLN A 27 15.13 -6.91 -1.79
CA GLN A 27 16.48 -6.40 -1.52
C GLN A 27 17.58 -7.39 -1.91
N GLN A 28 17.37 -8.69 -1.65
CA GLN A 28 18.30 -9.73 -2.04
C GLN A 28 18.41 -9.83 -3.56
N LEU A 29 17.28 -9.78 -4.27
CA LEU A 29 17.28 -9.72 -5.73
C LEU A 29 17.99 -8.46 -6.24
N GLY A 30 17.64 -7.29 -5.69
CA GLY A 30 18.17 -5.99 -6.12
C GLY A 30 19.68 -5.86 -6.04
N ARG A 31 20.34 -6.52 -5.07
CA ARG A 31 21.81 -6.53 -4.98
C ARG A 31 22.45 -7.23 -6.18
N GLU A 32 21.83 -8.30 -6.65
CA GLU A 32 22.36 -9.12 -7.73
C GLU A 32 21.94 -8.62 -9.13
N LEU A 33 20.99 -7.68 -9.21
CA LEU A 33 20.49 -7.09 -10.47
C LEU A 33 21.38 -5.98 -11.06
N ARG A 34 22.54 -5.67 -10.47
CA ARG A 34 23.45 -4.64 -10.99
C ARG A 34 23.98 -5.02 -12.38
N LYS A 35 24.01 -4.04 -13.30
CA LYS A 35 24.59 -4.20 -14.65
C LYS A 35 26.09 -4.45 -14.58
N SER A 36 26.60 -5.28 -15.50
CA SER A 36 28.02 -5.60 -15.65
C SER A 36 28.30 -5.90 -17.11
N GLU A 37 29.48 -5.53 -17.62
CA GLU A 37 29.86 -5.62 -19.05
C GLU A 37 29.77 -7.03 -19.66
N ASN A 38 29.72 -8.07 -18.82
CA ASN A 38 29.68 -9.48 -19.27
C ASN A 38 28.44 -10.22 -18.72
N LYS A 39 27.34 -9.50 -18.50
CA LYS A 39 26.10 -10.04 -17.94
C LYS A 39 24.91 -9.49 -18.71
N ASP A 40 24.38 -10.29 -19.62
CA ASP A 40 23.19 -9.95 -20.41
C ASP A 40 21.91 -10.06 -19.57
N PHE A 41 21.83 -11.08 -18.71
CA PHE A 41 20.73 -11.28 -17.78
C PHE A 41 21.18 -11.99 -16.49
N LEU A 42 20.30 -12.00 -15.49
CA LEU A 42 20.44 -12.79 -14.28
C LEU A 42 19.36 -13.87 -14.26
N THR A 43 19.74 -15.13 -14.13
CA THR A 43 18.79 -16.21 -13.84
C THR A 43 18.60 -16.35 -12.33
N VAL A 44 17.36 -16.26 -11.86
CA VAL A 44 17.01 -16.50 -10.46
C VAL A 44 16.18 -17.77 -10.37
N ILE A 45 16.62 -18.72 -9.54
CA ILE A 45 15.91 -19.97 -9.28
C ILE A 45 15.50 -19.98 -7.81
N ASP A 46 14.20 -19.91 -7.53
CA ASP A 46 13.65 -19.99 -6.19
C ASP A 46 12.98 -21.35 -5.95
N PHE A 47 13.54 -22.14 -5.02
CA PHE A 47 13.03 -23.47 -4.69
C PHE A 47 11.85 -23.38 -3.72
N ILE A 48 10.64 -23.56 -4.26
CA ILE A 48 9.41 -23.45 -3.49
C ILE A 48 9.14 -24.72 -2.66
N GLY A 49 9.56 -24.66 -1.39
CA GLY A 49 9.28 -25.69 -0.38
C GLY A 49 7.85 -25.65 0.17
N ASN A 50 7.57 -26.51 1.16
CA ASN A 50 6.28 -26.52 1.87
C ASN A 50 6.25 -25.45 2.98
N TYR A 51 6.27 -24.18 2.59
CA TYR A 51 6.32 -23.05 3.52
C TYR A 51 5.01 -22.28 3.52
N LYS A 52 4.52 -21.96 4.73
CA LYS A 52 3.32 -21.13 4.89
C LYS A 52 3.49 -19.70 4.38
N THR A 53 4.72 -19.25 4.14
CA THR A 53 5.06 -17.88 3.73
C THR A 53 5.22 -17.72 2.21
N ASN A 54 4.98 -18.77 1.41
CA ASN A 54 5.10 -18.73 -0.06
C ASN A 54 4.23 -17.63 -0.70
N TYR A 55 3.14 -17.21 -0.05
CA TYR A 55 2.29 -16.11 -0.51
C TYR A 55 3.02 -14.77 -0.62
N MET A 56 4.17 -14.60 0.04
CA MET A 56 4.98 -13.39 -0.04
C MET A 56 5.67 -13.21 -1.40
N ILE A 57 5.85 -14.29 -2.16
CA ILE A 57 6.54 -14.27 -3.45
C ILE A 57 5.75 -13.45 -4.50
N PRO A 58 4.47 -13.75 -4.80
CA PRO A 58 3.71 -12.91 -5.71
C PRO A 58 3.47 -11.51 -5.16
N ILE A 59 3.41 -11.31 -3.83
CA ILE A 59 3.33 -9.96 -3.22
C ILE A 59 4.58 -9.15 -3.60
N ALA A 60 5.76 -9.73 -3.41
CA ALA A 60 7.02 -9.06 -3.71
C ALA A 60 7.17 -8.75 -5.20
N LEU A 61 6.87 -9.72 -6.07
CA LEU A 61 7.15 -9.64 -7.51
C LEU A 61 6.08 -8.89 -8.31
N SER A 62 4.83 -8.85 -7.86
CA SER A 62 3.76 -8.13 -8.55
C SER A 62 3.85 -6.62 -8.40
N GLY A 63 4.54 -6.15 -7.36
CA GLY A 63 4.55 -4.73 -6.99
C GLY A 63 3.22 -4.21 -6.45
N ASP A 64 2.23 -5.09 -6.20
CA ASP A 64 0.91 -4.70 -5.69
C ASP A 64 0.87 -4.79 -4.15
N ALA A 65 0.72 -3.62 -3.50
CA ALA A 65 0.65 -3.50 -2.04
C ALA A 65 -0.78 -3.60 -1.46
N SER A 66 -1.81 -3.81 -2.29
CA SER A 66 -3.22 -3.76 -1.86
C SER A 66 -3.68 -4.99 -1.08
N GLN A 67 -2.81 -5.99 -0.90
CA GLN A 67 -3.10 -7.25 -0.20
C GLN A 67 -4.34 -7.97 -0.74
N ASN A 68 -4.61 -7.82 -2.03
CA ASN A 68 -5.72 -8.45 -2.72
C ASN A 68 -5.27 -9.78 -3.33
N LYS A 69 -5.78 -10.88 -2.77
CA LYS A 69 -5.44 -12.24 -3.22
C LYS A 69 -5.70 -12.45 -4.71
N ASP A 70 -6.80 -11.94 -5.25
CA ASP A 70 -7.17 -12.17 -6.66
C ASP A 70 -6.18 -11.53 -7.62
N LYS A 71 -5.62 -10.37 -7.26
CA LYS A 71 -4.54 -9.75 -8.03
C LYS A 71 -3.26 -10.57 -8.01
N TYR A 72 -2.90 -11.14 -6.85
CA TYR A 72 -1.75 -12.05 -6.76
C TYR A 72 -1.97 -13.35 -7.54
N ARG A 73 -3.18 -13.91 -7.51
CA ARG A 73 -3.53 -15.07 -8.33
C ARG A 73 -3.44 -14.75 -9.83
N LYS A 74 -3.96 -13.60 -10.24
CA LYS A 74 -3.86 -13.12 -11.63
C LYS A 74 -2.39 -12.98 -12.07
N PHE A 75 -1.53 -12.44 -11.21
CA PHE A 75 -0.10 -12.32 -11.49
C PHE A 75 0.61 -13.68 -11.71
N LEU A 76 0.18 -14.75 -11.00
CA LEU A 76 0.73 -16.10 -11.18
C LEU A 76 0.33 -16.75 -12.51
N THR A 77 -0.80 -16.36 -13.08
CA THR A 77 -1.29 -16.85 -14.38
C THR A 77 -0.83 -16.00 -15.54
N ASP A 78 -0.83 -14.69 -15.34
CA ASP A 78 -0.59 -13.68 -16.36
C ASP A 78 0.28 -12.57 -15.77
N ASN A 79 1.56 -12.61 -16.11
CA ASN A 79 2.56 -11.62 -15.71
C ASN A 79 2.92 -10.67 -16.86
N THR A 80 2.06 -10.54 -17.88
CA THR A 80 2.22 -9.58 -18.98
C THR A 80 2.30 -8.12 -18.52
N VAL A 81 1.88 -7.85 -17.27
CA VAL A 81 2.04 -6.55 -16.60
C VAL A 81 3.52 -6.17 -16.40
N LEU A 82 4.44 -7.14 -16.48
CA LEU A 82 5.89 -6.88 -16.44
C LEU A 82 6.33 -6.29 -17.79
N ASN A 83 6.43 -4.97 -17.85
CA ASN A 83 7.01 -4.27 -18.99
C ASN A 83 8.53 -4.49 -19.04
N GLY A 84 9.05 -5.04 -20.14
CA GLY A 84 10.49 -5.15 -20.40
C GLY A 84 10.92 -6.53 -20.89
N VAL A 85 12.22 -6.81 -20.80
CA VAL A 85 12.85 -8.07 -21.23
C VAL A 85 12.92 -9.14 -20.13
N SER A 86 12.45 -8.82 -18.93
CA SER A 86 12.46 -9.73 -17.78
C SER A 86 11.23 -10.63 -17.80
N THR A 87 11.44 -11.92 -17.53
CA THR A 87 10.37 -12.92 -17.44
C THR A 87 10.35 -13.56 -16.06
N ILE A 88 9.16 -13.98 -15.62
CA ILE A 88 8.99 -14.74 -14.38
C ILE A 88 8.20 -16.00 -14.73
N ASN A 89 8.71 -17.16 -14.33
CA ASN A 89 8.08 -18.43 -14.65
C ASN A 89 7.89 -19.21 -13.34
N PHE A 90 6.68 -19.73 -13.14
CA PHE A 90 6.36 -20.59 -12.02
C PHE A 90 5.99 -21.97 -12.55
N GLU A 91 6.67 -23.00 -12.06
CA GLU A 91 6.27 -24.39 -12.32
C GLU A 91 4.90 -24.69 -11.71
N GLU A 92 4.19 -25.67 -12.27
CA GLU A 92 2.84 -26.04 -11.83
C GLU A 92 2.78 -26.41 -10.33
N VAL A 93 3.73 -27.24 -9.87
CA VAL A 93 3.83 -27.64 -8.47
C VAL A 93 4.12 -26.44 -7.56
N ALA A 94 4.97 -25.51 -8.02
CA ALA A 94 5.28 -24.29 -7.29
C ALA A 94 4.07 -23.36 -7.20
N LYS A 95 3.34 -23.15 -8.32
CA LYS A 95 2.10 -22.37 -8.36
C LYS A 95 1.09 -22.90 -7.34
N LYS A 96 0.87 -24.22 -7.33
CA LYS A 96 -0.05 -24.86 -6.38
C LYS A 96 0.32 -24.55 -4.93
N LYS A 97 1.59 -24.72 -4.55
CA LYS A 97 2.07 -24.39 -3.19
C LYS A 97 1.87 -22.92 -2.83
N ILE A 98 2.03 -22.01 -3.79
CA ILE A 98 1.78 -20.58 -3.58
C ILE A 98 0.28 -20.34 -3.37
N TYR A 99 -0.60 -20.93 -4.20
CA TYR A 99 -2.05 -20.85 -4.04
C TYR A 99 -2.51 -21.36 -2.67
N ASP A 100 -2.05 -22.56 -2.27
CA ASP A 100 -2.39 -23.16 -0.98
C ASP A 100 -2.00 -22.22 0.18
N SER A 101 -0.82 -21.59 0.10
CA SER A 101 -0.38 -20.61 1.10
C SER A 101 -1.18 -19.31 1.09
N LEU A 102 -1.60 -18.83 -0.09
CA LEU A 102 -2.46 -17.65 -0.24
C LEU A 102 -3.84 -17.92 0.35
N ASP A 103 -4.40 -19.10 0.14
CA ASP A 103 -5.72 -19.48 0.64
C ASP A 103 -5.72 -19.59 2.16
N ALA A 104 -4.70 -20.21 2.73
CA ALA A 104 -4.55 -20.42 4.17
C ALA A 104 -4.39 -19.13 4.99
N VAL A 105 -3.87 -18.03 4.40
CA VAL A 105 -3.56 -16.79 5.14
C VAL A 105 -4.62 -15.71 4.96
N LYS A 106 -4.91 -14.93 6.01
CA LYS A 106 -5.66 -13.67 5.86
C LYS A 106 -4.68 -12.51 5.77
N LEU A 107 -4.52 -11.93 4.59
CA LEU A 107 -3.48 -10.91 4.31
C LEU A 107 -3.68 -9.60 5.07
N ASN A 108 -4.90 -9.30 5.53
CA ASN A 108 -5.19 -8.14 6.36
C ASN A 108 -5.21 -8.45 7.86
N GLN A 109 -4.66 -9.58 8.32
CA GLN A 109 -4.66 -9.89 9.75
C GLN A 109 -3.81 -8.87 10.55
N PRO A 110 -4.24 -8.47 11.78
CA PRO A 110 -3.52 -7.50 12.61
C PRO A 110 -2.03 -7.79 12.77
N LYS A 111 -1.66 -9.08 12.86
CA LYS A 111 -0.27 -9.53 12.96
C LYS A 111 0.58 -9.08 11.76
N LEU A 112 0.10 -9.27 10.53
CA LEU A 112 0.84 -8.87 9.32
C LEU A 112 0.94 -7.35 9.21
N ILE A 113 -0.11 -6.62 9.57
CA ILE A 113 -0.10 -5.15 9.58
C ILE A 113 0.95 -4.65 10.58
N ARG A 114 1.03 -5.25 11.78
CA ARG A 114 2.05 -4.93 12.79
C ARG A 114 3.46 -5.28 12.31
N GLU A 115 3.65 -6.44 11.67
CA GLU A 115 4.94 -6.84 11.10
C GLU A 115 5.41 -5.87 10.02
N ALA A 116 4.52 -5.45 9.11
CA ALA A 116 4.81 -4.44 8.10
C ALA A 116 5.22 -3.10 8.75
N TYR A 117 4.49 -2.66 9.77
CA TYR A 117 4.86 -1.45 10.52
C TYR A 117 6.24 -1.56 11.18
N ASN A 118 6.54 -2.67 11.85
CA ASN A 118 7.84 -2.87 12.51
C ASN A 118 8.99 -2.86 11.49
N GLN A 119 8.81 -3.46 10.31
CA GLN A 119 9.80 -3.40 9.23
C GLN A 119 10.09 -1.94 8.79
N LEU A 120 9.07 -1.08 8.74
CA LEU A 120 9.28 0.34 8.45
C LEU A 120 9.92 1.08 9.63
N LEU A 121 9.50 0.80 10.86
CA LEU A 121 10.05 1.42 12.06
C LEU A 121 11.55 1.14 12.20
N GLU A 122 11.96 -0.12 12.04
CA GLU A 122 13.37 -0.53 12.07
C GLU A 122 14.20 0.17 10.99
N ARG A 123 13.60 0.39 9.81
CA ARG A 123 14.28 1.01 8.67
C ARG A 123 14.38 2.53 8.77
N LEU A 124 13.29 3.19 9.18
CA LEU A 124 13.19 4.65 9.21
C LEU A 124 13.70 5.24 10.53
N VAL A 125 13.77 4.43 11.59
CA VAL A 125 14.20 4.86 12.94
C VAL A 125 13.31 6.01 13.47
N ARG A 126 12.06 6.04 13.02
CA ARG A 126 11.01 6.94 13.48
C ARG A 126 9.65 6.28 13.29
N ILE A 127 8.62 6.81 13.94
CA ILE A 127 7.23 6.39 13.71
C ILE A 127 6.91 6.57 12.20
N PRO A 128 6.58 5.49 11.49
CA PRO A 128 6.13 5.57 10.11
C PRO A 128 4.82 6.36 10.00
N LEU A 129 4.71 7.14 8.93
CA LEU A 129 3.50 7.79 8.46
C LEU A 129 2.86 6.91 7.38
N LEU A 130 1.60 7.19 7.04
CA LEU A 130 0.89 6.44 6.01
C LEU A 130 1.59 6.49 4.64
N MET A 131 2.18 7.64 4.29
CA MET A 131 2.94 7.79 3.04
C MET A 131 4.19 6.93 2.98
N ASP A 132 4.82 6.63 4.13
CA ASP A 132 6.01 5.77 4.15
C ASP A 132 5.67 4.34 3.67
N PHE A 133 4.46 3.86 3.93
CA PHE A 133 4.02 2.56 3.44
C PHE A 133 3.90 2.52 1.91
N ILE A 134 3.44 3.64 1.32
CA ILE A 134 3.30 3.79 -0.12
C ILE A 134 4.69 3.92 -0.75
N GLU A 135 5.54 4.80 -0.23
CA GLU A 135 6.90 5.03 -0.74
C GLU A 135 7.77 3.78 -0.69
N GLN A 136 7.58 2.93 0.31
CA GLN A 136 8.30 1.66 0.46
C GLN A 136 7.60 0.46 -0.19
N ASN A 137 6.46 0.68 -0.87
CA ASN A 137 5.64 -0.32 -1.54
C ASN A 137 5.33 -1.56 -0.67
N LEU A 138 4.92 -1.34 0.59
CA LEU A 138 4.79 -2.42 1.58
C LEU A 138 3.35 -2.94 1.71
N ILE A 139 2.47 -2.13 2.30
CA ILE A 139 1.02 -2.37 2.35
C ILE A 139 0.31 -1.07 2.04
N ASP A 140 -0.78 -1.13 1.28
CA ASP A 140 -1.61 0.05 1.06
C ASP A 140 -2.27 0.49 2.40
N PRO A 141 -2.32 1.80 2.73
CA PRO A 141 -3.02 2.30 3.92
C PRO A 141 -4.45 1.77 4.10
N SER A 142 -5.17 1.48 3.01
CA SER A 142 -6.50 0.87 3.05
C SER A 142 -6.51 -0.50 3.76
N VAL A 143 -5.40 -1.25 3.73
CA VAL A 143 -5.27 -2.52 4.44
C VAL A 143 -5.30 -2.27 5.96
N ILE A 144 -4.66 -1.21 6.43
CA ILE A 144 -4.72 -0.79 7.84
C ILE A 144 -6.16 -0.39 8.18
N PHE A 145 -6.79 0.43 7.34
CA PHE A 145 -8.16 0.89 7.55
C PHE A 145 -9.22 -0.22 7.45
N SER A 146 -8.88 -1.37 6.87
CA SER A 146 -9.75 -2.54 6.88
C SER A 146 -9.89 -3.19 8.26
N LYS A 147 -8.98 -2.90 9.20
CA LYS A 147 -8.97 -3.44 10.57
C LYS A 147 -9.10 -2.38 11.66
N TYR A 148 -8.66 -1.17 11.38
CA TYR A 148 -8.64 -0.06 12.33
C TYR A 148 -9.43 1.12 11.74
N LYS A 149 -10.17 1.84 12.56
CA LYS A 149 -10.98 2.99 12.14
C LYS A 149 -10.13 4.12 11.58
N ASN A 150 -8.93 4.28 12.11
CA ASN A 150 -7.93 5.25 11.68
C ASN A 150 -6.53 4.80 12.10
N TYR A 151 -5.51 5.53 11.64
CA TYR A 151 -4.11 5.18 11.90
C TYR A 151 -3.72 5.34 13.37
N TYR A 152 -4.26 6.34 14.06
CA TYR A 152 -4.02 6.53 15.49
C TYR A 152 -4.53 5.34 16.32
N GLU A 153 -5.71 4.80 16.03
CA GLU A 153 -6.24 3.60 16.70
C GLU A 153 -5.29 2.41 16.53
N PHE A 154 -4.72 2.24 15.32
CA PHE A 154 -3.70 1.23 15.08
C PHE A 154 -2.48 1.42 15.98
N LEU A 155 -1.95 2.65 16.07
CA LEU A 155 -0.77 2.96 16.87
C LEU A 155 -1.00 2.70 18.37
N VAL A 156 -2.14 3.16 18.92
CA VAL A 156 -2.49 2.99 20.34
C VAL A 156 -2.74 1.52 20.68
N LYS A 157 -3.54 0.80 19.87
CA LYS A 157 -3.81 -0.64 20.11
C LYS A 157 -2.54 -1.48 20.09
N ASN A 158 -1.53 -1.04 19.34
CA ASN A 158 -0.25 -1.71 19.23
C ASN A 158 0.82 -1.18 20.20
N LYS A 159 0.47 -0.24 21.08
CA LYS A 159 1.35 0.38 22.09
C LYS A 159 2.57 1.09 21.49
N PHE A 160 2.43 1.65 20.28
CA PHE A 160 3.47 2.46 19.66
C PHE A 160 3.44 3.92 20.14
N VAL A 161 2.27 4.38 20.58
CA VAL A 161 2.05 5.71 21.14
C VAL A 161 1.11 5.61 22.35
N ASN A 162 1.23 6.57 23.26
CA ASN A 162 0.45 6.64 24.50
C ASN A 162 -0.29 7.98 24.65
N ASN A 163 -0.29 8.83 23.63
CA ASN A 163 -1.06 10.07 23.65
C ASN A 163 -2.56 9.76 23.52
N GLU A 164 -3.40 10.63 24.06
CA GLU A 164 -4.86 10.51 23.98
C GLU A 164 -5.44 11.58 23.04
N LEU A 165 -6.26 11.15 22.09
CA LEU A 165 -7.13 12.04 21.33
C LEU A 165 -8.46 12.21 22.06
N THR A 166 -8.99 13.43 22.02
CA THR A 166 -10.37 13.67 22.40
C THR A 166 -11.33 12.87 21.51
N VAL A 167 -12.56 12.65 21.99
CA VAL A 167 -13.60 11.95 21.23
C VAL A 167 -13.85 12.64 19.87
N ASN A 168 -13.77 13.96 19.82
CA ASN A 168 -13.97 14.74 18.61
C ASN A 168 -12.84 14.54 17.60
N GLU A 169 -11.59 14.65 18.04
CA GLU A 169 -10.40 14.42 17.19
C GLU A 169 -10.39 13.00 16.62
N PHE A 170 -10.72 12.00 17.44
CA PHE A 170 -10.80 10.61 16.99
C PHE A 170 -11.86 10.42 15.89
N LYS A 171 -13.04 11.04 16.04
CA LYS A 171 -14.11 10.98 15.04
C LYS A 171 -13.70 11.69 13.74
N ASN A 172 -13.11 12.87 13.84
CA ASN A 172 -12.62 13.62 12.68
C ASN A 172 -11.54 12.83 11.94
N LEU A 173 -10.58 12.24 12.65
CA LEU A 173 -9.54 11.43 12.04
C LEU A 173 -10.11 10.15 11.38
N THR A 174 -11.11 9.53 11.99
CA THR A 174 -11.85 8.40 11.39
C THR A 174 -12.55 8.81 10.10
N PHE A 175 -13.19 9.98 10.10
CA PHE A 175 -13.82 10.53 8.90
C PHE A 175 -12.81 10.75 7.78
N LEU A 176 -11.69 11.43 8.05
CA LEU A 176 -10.63 11.67 7.07
C LEU A 176 -10.04 10.34 6.53
N SER A 177 -9.82 9.37 7.42
CA SER A 177 -9.29 8.05 7.05
C SER A 177 -10.21 7.28 6.10
N ARG A 178 -11.53 7.40 6.28
CA ARG A 178 -12.51 6.59 5.53
C ARG A 178 -13.11 7.27 4.31
N GLN A 179 -13.26 8.60 4.34
CA GLN A 179 -13.91 9.37 3.28
C GLN A 179 -12.89 10.03 2.34
N ILE A 180 -11.84 10.63 2.91
CA ILE A 180 -10.88 11.42 2.12
C ILE A 180 -9.74 10.54 1.59
N THR A 181 -9.19 9.66 2.42
CA THR A 181 -7.99 8.88 2.07
C THR A 181 -8.15 7.97 0.83
N PRO A 182 -9.33 7.35 0.55
CA PRO A 182 -9.53 6.61 -0.68
C PRO A 182 -9.39 7.46 -1.97
N GLY A 183 -9.49 8.79 -1.87
CA GLY A 183 -9.24 9.70 -2.98
C GLY A 183 -10.25 9.58 -4.13
N LEU A 184 -11.48 9.11 -3.86
CA LEU A 184 -12.50 8.86 -4.89
C LEU A 184 -12.86 10.10 -5.71
N LYS A 185 -12.86 11.28 -5.08
CA LYS A 185 -13.10 12.56 -5.74
C LYS A 185 -12.01 13.53 -5.37
N LYS A 186 -11.25 13.98 -6.36
CA LYS A 186 -10.19 14.99 -6.18
C LYS A 186 -10.75 16.30 -5.60
N VAL A 187 -11.96 16.68 -5.99
CA VAL A 187 -12.67 17.87 -5.50
C VAL A 187 -12.77 17.88 -3.98
N ASP A 188 -12.99 16.74 -3.33
CA ASP A 188 -13.10 16.66 -1.87
C ASP A 188 -11.80 17.03 -1.16
N ILE A 189 -10.67 16.67 -1.75
CA ILE A 189 -9.34 17.00 -1.25
C ILE A 189 -9.03 18.48 -1.50
N ASP A 190 -9.37 18.98 -2.69
CA ASP A 190 -9.07 20.36 -3.07
C ASP A 190 -9.90 21.36 -2.25
N VAL A 191 -11.19 21.10 -2.04
CA VAL A 191 -12.06 21.89 -1.16
C VAL A 191 -11.53 21.86 0.27
N LEU A 192 -11.20 20.68 0.81
CA LEU A 192 -10.67 20.55 2.16
C LEU A 192 -9.36 21.34 2.34
N LYS A 193 -8.44 21.27 1.36
CA LYS A 193 -7.18 22.03 1.40
C LYS A 193 -7.40 23.52 1.42
N GLU A 194 -8.38 24.03 0.69
CA GLU A 194 -8.67 25.47 0.66
C GLU A 194 -9.27 25.95 1.98
N VAL A 195 -10.24 25.22 2.51
CA VAL A 195 -10.90 25.54 3.79
C VAL A 195 -9.92 25.50 4.97
N ILE A 196 -8.90 24.64 4.92
CA ILE A 196 -7.87 24.58 5.99
C ILE A 196 -6.90 25.77 5.93
N LYS A 197 -6.64 26.35 4.75
CA LYS A 197 -5.62 27.40 4.59
C LYS A 197 -6.07 28.75 5.15
N GLN A 198 -7.33 29.12 4.91
CA GLN A 198 -7.87 30.41 5.29
C GLN A 198 -9.39 30.37 5.34
N ASP A 199 -9.97 31.30 6.09
CA ASP A 199 -11.40 31.56 6.03
C ASP A 199 -11.74 32.07 4.62
N ILE A 200 -12.66 31.37 3.96
CA ILE A 200 -13.10 31.68 2.60
C ILE A 200 -14.62 31.71 2.55
N TYR A 201 -15.16 32.77 1.95
CA TYR A 201 -16.59 32.85 1.68
C TYR A 201 -16.99 31.83 0.62
N TYR A 202 -18.21 31.33 0.76
CA TYR A 202 -18.77 30.28 -0.09
C TYR A 202 -18.65 30.57 -1.60
N ASP A 203 -19.03 31.78 -2.03
CA ASP A 203 -18.99 32.16 -3.45
C ASP A 203 -17.55 32.20 -3.99
N LYS A 204 -16.62 32.76 -3.19
CA LYS A 204 -15.19 32.79 -3.53
C LYS A 204 -14.58 31.39 -3.61
N LEU A 205 -15.05 30.46 -2.78
CA LEU A 205 -14.62 29.06 -2.83
C LEU A 205 -15.06 28.40 -4.13
N ILE A 206 -16.30 28.63 -4.57
CA ILE A 206 -16.79 28.11 -5.85
C ILE A 206 -15.95 28.68 -7.00
N GLU A 207 -15.81 30.01 -7.09
CA GLU A 207 -15.01 30.67 -8.12
C GLU A 207 -13.59 30.09 -8.19
N LYS A 208 -12.97 29.90 -7.02
CA LYS A 208 -11.63 29.33 -6.93
C LYS A 208 -11.58 27.86 -7.40
N MET A 209 -12.54 27.03 -6.99
CA MET A 209 -12.58 25.63 -7.42
C MET A 209 -12.84 25.50 -8.93
N LEU A 210 -13.73 26.31 -9.49
CA LEU A 210 -13.99 26.37 -10.94
C LEU A 210 -12.74 26.82 -11.72
N SER A 211 -11.91 27.70 -11.14
CA SER A 211 -10.65 28.13 -11.77
C SER A 211 -9.54 27.07 -11.74
N ILE A 212 -9.60 26.10 -10.82
CA ILE A 212 -8.57 25.06 -10.65
C ILE A 212 -8.76 23.93 -11.67
N ASN A 213 -10.01 23.61 -12.03
CA ASN A 213 -10.33 22.55 -12.97
C ASN A 213 -11.71 22.78 -13.61
N GLU A 214 -11.74 22.86 -14.93
CA GLU A 214 -12.96 23.11 -15.74
C GLU A 214 -14.01 22.00 -15.60
N ASP A 215 -13.61 20.78 -15.20
CA ASP A 215 -14.52 19.66 -14.98
C ASP A 215 -15.29 19.76 -13.64
N ILE A 216 -14.89 20.67 -12.74
CA ILE A 216 -15.55 20.84 -11.45
C ILE A 216 -16.82 21.65 -11.66
N THR A 217 -17.94 21.16 -11.14
CA THR A 217 -19.19 21.94 -11.11
C THR A 217 -19.44 22.53 -9.73
N GLU A 218 -20.26 23.58 -9.67
CA GLU A 218 -20.76 24.12 -8.39
C GLU A 218 -21.44 23.03 -7.53
N LYS A 219 -22.12 22.08 -8.18
CA LYS A 219 -22.77 20.94 -7.50
C LYS A 219 -21.75 20.02 -6.82
N ASP A 220 -20.57 19.84 -7.40
CA ASP A 220 -19.50 19.04 -6.80
C ASP A 220 -18.96 19.72 -5.54
N VAL A 221 -18.71 21.03 -5.59
CA VAL A 221 -18.29 21.82 -4.43
C VAL A 221 -19.35 21.77 -3.32
N LYS A 222 -20.64 21.94 -3.67
CA LYS A 222 -21.78 21.78 -2.74
C LYS A 222 -21.80 20.41 -2.10
N THR A 223 -21.58 19.37 -2.89
CA THR A 223 -21.60 17.99 -2.39
C THR A 223 -20.43 17.74 -1.44
N SER A 224 -19.25 18.25 -1.79
CA SER A 224 -18.06 18.15 -0.97
C SER A 224 -18.24 18.80 0.40
N LEU A 225 -18.76 20.03 0.44
CA LEU A 225 -19.05 20.73 1.70
C LEU A 225 -20.05 19.96 2.56
N LYS A 226 -21.07 19.34 1.95
CA LYS A 226 -22.03 18.47 2.67
C LYS A 226 -21.40 17.20 3.22
N ILE A 227 -20.34 16.70 2.59
CA ILE A 227 -19.58 15.56 3.10
C ILE A 227 -18.76 16.01 4.31
N LEU A 228 -18.08 17.17 4.21
CA LEU A 228 -17.24 17.74 5.28
C LEU A 228 -18.03 18.15 6.53
N ASP A 229 -19.26 18.66 6.38
CA ASP A 229 -20.14 19.03 7.50
C ASP A 229 -21.06 17.88 8.00
N PHE A 230 -20.87 16.69 7.45
CA PHE A 230 -21.65 15.47 7.71
C PHE A 230 -23.14 15.51 7.32
N THR A 231 -23.65 16.60 6.72
CA THR A 231 -25.07 16.71 6.32
C THR A 231 -25.46 15.74 5.20
N PHE A 232 -24.51 15.36 4.36
CA PHE A 232 -24.70 14.35 3.31
C PHE A 232 -25.21 13.01 3.90
N PHE A 233 -24.63 12.58 5.03
CA PHE A 233 -24.95 11.29 5.64
C PHE A 233 -26.25 11.30 6.44
N LYS A 234 -26.65 12.45 7.00
CA LYS A 234 -27.97 12.61 7.66
C LYS A 234 -29.13 12.33 6.69
N LYS A 235 -28.96 12.67 5.40
CA LYS A 235 -29.97 12.46 4.37
C LYS A 235 -30.05 11.00 3.90
N LEU A 236 -28.93 10.27 3.89
CA LEU A 236 -28.89 8.85 3.52
C LEU A 236 -29.52 7.91 4.57
N LEU A 237 -29.41 8.25 5.85
CA LEU A 237 -30.02 7.48 6.96
C LEU A 237 -31.55 7.43 6.86
N VAL A 238 -32.18 8.45 6.28
CA VAL A 238 -33.64 8.49 6.07
C VAL A 238 -34.09 7.53 4.96
N ILE A 239 -33.22 7.24 3.98
CA ILE A 239 -33.56 6.40 2.81
C ILE A 239 -33.48 4.90 3.15
N HIS A 240 -32.74 4.51 4.19
CA HIS A 240 -32.63 3.10 4.64
C HIS A 240 -33.62 2.73 5.76
N MET A 241 -34.58 3.60 6.07
CA MET A 241 -35.66 3.36 7.05
C MET A 241 -37.05 3.43 6.41
N VAL A 242 -37.17 3.11 5.12
CA VAL A 242 -38.45 2.92 4.40
C VAL A 242 -38.47 1.54 3.79
#